data_AF-A0A945GZK3-F1
#
_entry.id   AF-A0A945GZK3-F1
#
_cell.length_a   1.000
_cell.length_b   1.000
_cell.length_c   1.000
_cell.angle_alpha   90.00
_cell.angle_beta   90.00
_cell.angle_gamma   90.00
#
_symmetry.space_group_name_H-M   'P 1'
#
loop_
_entity.id
_entity.type
_entity.pdbx_description
1 polymer ?
#
loop_
_entity_poly.entity_id
_entity_poly.type
_entity_poly.pdbx_seq_one_letter_code
_entity_poly.pdbx_strand_id
1 'polypeptide(L)'
;MTKEMLKKIKTVLFQPVFKRNNKIELVSLILLIGFVAAVFFHYILGAYFNLGHPYNSFLFTPADKFNDFFNSIRMWYQYLVLEPNPYTCYFPLTYGFINIFRFIKPDILSLSIFLSLFVLFFVWYAWQNLKLENKIAKIKNVFIYSFLSFPVLFAIDRANFENFVFIFMALFIFFYVKKNYFISTIFLALAIAMKLFPAVFLILFFTDKKYKEIIYTLIITILSTVVTLIFFQGSIMENILRMIQNQGLNAQMYAIGHAGLNYGHSLFGFFKVLIAFFIKKADFVYYLQLYVPFILILFTCLILYIIFVEKQFWKKVAILVFAMCFFTPYAGDYKLMHLFIPLYLFINDDSPDKYNVIYTILFALLLIPKNYLSLVGIDYIYGGVLLDPLLMLIFLALILYNGFKQQTLKVLLANSKIIFFDQVQALKTMFKLRKL
;
A
#
# COMPACT_ATOMS: atom_id res chain seq x y z
N MET A 1 32.71 -7.91 13.95
CA MET A 1 31.59 -8.83 13.62
C MET A 1 32.16 -10.24 13.49
N THR A 2 31.87 -11.15 14.43
CA THR A 2 32.54 -12.45 14.51
C THR A 2 32.13 -13.40 13.37
N LYS A 3 33.06 -14.26 12.91
CA LYS A 3 32.82 -15.31 11.89
C LYS A 3 31.59 -16.18 12.22
N GLU A 4 31.30 -16.34 13.50
CA GLU A 4 30.14 -17.09 14.02
C GLU A 4 28.81 -16.37 13.77
N MET A 5 28.80 -15.03 13.87
CA MET A 5 27.66 -14.19 13.51
C MET A 5 27.41 -14.24 12.00
N LEU A 6 28.47 -14.17 11.19
CA LEU A 6 28.41 -14.35 9.73
C LEU A 6 27.91 -15.74 9.32
N LYS A 7 28.33 -16.78 10.06
CA LYS A 7 27.84 -18.16 9.85
C LYS A 7 26.36 -18.26 10.20
N LYS A 8 25.90 -17.74 11.34
CA LYS A 8 24.47 -17.68 11.70
C LYS A 8 23.63 -16.89 10.68
N ILE A 9 24.13 -15.75 10.21
CA ILE A 9 23.48 -14.94 9.18
C ILE A 9 23.36 -15.74 7.88
N LYS A 10 24.44 -16.39 7.41
CA LYS A 10 24.39 -17.27 6.23
C LYS A 10 23.42 -18.44 6.43
N THR A 11 23.46 -19.12 7.57
CA THR A 11 22.57 -20.25 7.84
C THR A 11 21.11 -19.82 7.87
N VAL A 12 20.78 -18.62 8.36
CA VAL A 12 19.41 -18.06 8.36
C VAL A 12 18.98 -17.60 6.97
N LEU A 13 19.86 -16.93 6.21
CA LEU A 13 19.55 -16.40 4.88
C LEU A 13 19.45 -17.49 3.80
N PHE A 14 20.10 -18.64 4.00
CA PHE A 14 20.19 -19.73 3.02
C PHE A 14 19.54 -21.04 3.49
N GLN A 15 18.60 -21.00 4.44
CA GLN A 15 17.82 -22.20 4.78
C GLN A 15 16.97 -22.68 3.58
N PRO A 16 16.76 -24.00 3.43
CA PRO A 16 15.94 -24.55 2.33
C PRO A 16 14.48 -24.09 2.36
N VAL A 17 13.98 -23.61 3.51
CA VAL A 17 12.61 -23.10 3.69
C VAL A 17 12.64 -21.91 4.64
N PHE A 18 12.44 -20.70 4.11
CA PHE A 18 12.25 -19.50 4.93
C PHE A 18 10.82 -19.50 5.51
N LYS A 19 10.67 -20.06 6.72
CA LYS A 19 9.37 -20.32 7.37
C LYS A 19 8.73 -19.04 7.93
N ARG A 20 7.44 -19.13 8.27
CA ARG A 20 6.64 -18.06 8.88
C ARG A 20 7.35 -17.33 10.04
N ASN A 21 7.86 -18.07 11.02
CA ASN A 21 8.51 -17.46 12.18
C ASN A 21 9.75 -16.66 11.77
N ASN A 22 10.53 -17.15 10.79
CA ASN A 22 11.67 -16.41 10.25
C ASN A 22 11.22 -15.12 9.53
N LYS A 23 10.13 -15.17 8.76
CA LYS A 23 9.52 -13.98 8.13
C LYS A 23 9.15 -12.93 9.17
N ILE A 24 8.45 -13.34 10.23
CA ILE A 24 7.99 -12.44 11.30
C ILE A 24 9.17 -11.82 12.04
N GLU A 25 10.12 -12.64 12.50
CA GLU A 25 11.25 -12.15 13.28
C GLU A 25 12.20 -11.26 12.45
N LEU A 26 12.40 -11.56 11.16
CA LEU A 26 13.24 -10.72 10.29
C LEU A 26 12.61 -9.35 10.04
N VAL A 27 11.30 -9.29 9.77
CA VAL A 27 10.60 -8.01 9.62
C VAL A 27 10.67 -7.21 10.91
N SER A 28 10.36 -7.84 12.06
CA SER A 28 10.44 -7.17 13.36
C SER A 28 11.84 -6.63 13.66
N LEU A 29 12.89 -7.39 13.34
CA LEU A 29 14.26 -6.96 13.52
C LEU A 29 14.56 -5.71 12.68
N ILE A 30 14.21 -5.71 11.40
CA ILE A 30 14.43 -4.57 10.51
C ILE A 30 13.61 -3.36 10.95
N LEU A 31 12.34 -3.55 11.34
CA LEU A 31 11.49 -2.48 11.89
C LEU A 31 12.10 -1.86 13.14
N LEU A 32 12.53 -2.68 14.09
CA LEU A 32 13.17 -2.22 15.32
C LEU A 32 14.45 -1.43 15.02
N ILE A 33 15.33 -1.96 14.17
CA ILE A 33 16.57 -1.28 13.77
C ILE A 33 16.26 0.05 13.07
N GLY A 34 15.33 0.06 12.12
CA GLY A 34 14.95 1.27 11.38
C GLY A 34 14.33 2.34 12.27
N PHE A 35 13.46 1.94 13.21
CA PHE A 35 12.88 2.85 14.20
C PHE A 35 13.95 3.44 15.12
N VAL A 36 14.80 2.59 15.70
CA VAL A 36 15.89 3.01 16.61
C VAL A 36 16.85 3.95 15.87
N ALA A 37 17.27 3.61 14.65
CA ALA A 37 18.14 4.45 13.85
C ALA A 37 17.53 5.83 13.60
N ALA A 38 16.25 5.91 13.24
CA ALA A 38 15.55 7.18 13.04
C ALA A 38 15.47 8.00 14.32
N VAL A 39 15.08 7.38 15.45
CA VAL A 39 15.01 8.07 16.75
C VAL A 39 16.36 8.65 17.14
N PHE A 40 17.43 7.85 17.11
CA PHE A 40 18.76 8.34 17.48
C PHE A 40 19.27 9.41 16.53
N PHE A 41 19.12 9.23 15.22
CA PHE A 41 19.55 10.21 14.22
C PHE A 41 18.88 11.58 14.46
N HIS A 42 17.55 11.60 14.55
CA HIS A 42 16.80 12.84 14.73
C HIS A 42 16.98 13.44 16.13
N TYR A 43 17.16 12.60 17.16
CA TYR A 43 17.50 13.08 18.51
C TYR A 43 18.87 13.76 18.53
N ILE A 44 19.89 13.18 17.88
CA ILE A 44 21.22 13.79 17.80
C ILE A 44 21.15 15.16 17.12
N LEU A 45 20.48 15.26 15.97
CA LEU A 45 20.31 16.51 15.24
C LEU A 45 19.53 17.56 16.03
N GLY A 46 18.47 17.16 16.74
CA GLY A 46 17.65 18.07 17.54
C GLY A 46 18.33 18.53 18.83
N ALA A 47 18.80 17.59 19.66
CA ALA A 47 19.28 17.88 21.02
C ALA A 47 20.75 18.31 21.09
N TYR A 48 21.63 17.83 20.18
CA TYR A 48 23.05 18.17 20.22
C TYR A 48 23.44 19.23 19.19
N PHE A 49 22.80 19.23 18.02
CA PHE A 49 23.05 20.24 16.97
C PHE A 49 22.03 21.39 16.97
N ASN A 50 21.03 21.38 17.86
CA ASN A 50 19.99 22.40 17.97
C ASN A 50 19.25 22.67 16.65
N LEU A 51 19.12 21.65 15.78
CA LEU A 51 18.40 21.78 14.53
C LEU A 51 16.90 21.58 14.76
N GLY A 52 16.07 22.49 14.24
CA GLY A 52 14.61 22.37 14.28
C GLY A 52 14.07 21.34 13.28
N HIS A 53 12.75 21.28 13.14
CA HIS A 53 12.12 20.52 12.05
C HIS A 53 12.64 21.05 10.69
N PRO A 54 13.02 20.19 9.74
CA PRO A 54 12.76 18.76 9.64
C PRO A 54 13.80 17.82 10.31
N TYR A 55 14.86 18.37 10.89
CA TYR A 55 16.00 17.56 11.32
C TYR A 55 15.78 16.82 12.65
N ASN A 56 14.86 17.29 13.49
CA ASN A 56 14.60 16.72 14.81
C ASN A 56 13.44 15.70 14.87
N SER A 57 12.84 15.33 13.73
CA SER A 57 11.76 14.35 13.66
C SER A 57 11.69 13.68 12.29
N PHE A 58 11.45 12.36 12.25
CA PHE A 58 11.08 11.65 11.02
C PHE A 58 9.57 11.64 10.76
N LEU A 59 8.76 12.14 11.71
CA LEU A 59 7.32 12.39 11.55
C LEU A 59 7.09 13.82 11.08
N PHE A 60 5.84 14.16 10.78
CA PHE A 60 5.49 15.45 10.22
C PHE A 60 5.77 16.62 11.18
N THR A 61 5.63 17.85 10.67
CA THR A 61 5.82 19.07 11.46
C THR A 61 4.93 19.04 12.72
N PRO A 62 5.50 19.20 13.94
CA PRO A 62 4.73 19.13 15.18
C PRO A 62 3.56 20.12 15.28
N ALA A 63 3.68 21.30 14.67
CA ALA A 63 2.62 22.31 14.62
C ALA A 63 1.41 21.89 13.77
N ASP A 64 1.58 20.88 12.90
CA ASP A 64 0.55 20.38 11.99
C ASP A 64 0.05 18.97 12.39
N LYS A 65 0.33 18.54 13.63
CA LYS A 65 -0.03 17.21 14.11
C LYS A 65 -1.54 17.01 14.14
N PHE A 66 -2.00 15.85 13.65
CA PHE A 66 -3.41 15.45 13.55
C PHE A 66 -4.27 16.36 12.66
N ASN A 67 -3.68 17.28 11.89
CA ASN A 67 -4.46 18.27 11.16
C ASN A 67 -5.21 17.69 9.96
N ASP A 68 -4.86 16.52 9.44
CA ASP A 68 -5.72 15.87 8.43
C ASP A 68 -7.10 15.52 9.02
N PHE A 69 -7.17 15.26 10.34
CA PHE A 69 -8.43 15.09 11.05
C PHE A 69 -9.07 16.43 11.38
N PHE A 70 -8.37 17.30 12.12
CA PHE A 70 -8.94 18.55 12.60
C PHE A 70 -9.38 19.48 11.46
N ASN A 71 -8.58 19.62 10.41
CA ASN A 71 -8.95 20.41 9.24
C ASN A 71 -10.18 19.82 8.57
N SER A 72 -10.25 18.50 8.40
CA SER A 72 -11.42 17.83 7.82
C SER A 72 -12.70 18.11 8.61
N ILE A 73 -12.70 17.91 9.93
CA ILE A 73 -13.92 18.09 10.74
C ILE A 73 -14.29 19.57 10.97
N ARG A 74 -13.31 20.48 10.96
CA ARG A 74 -13.54 21.92 11.16
C ARG A 74 -13.89 22.62 9.87
N MET A 75 -13.28 22.27 8.74
CA MET A 75 -13.60 22.88 7.43
C MET A 75 -14.89 22.31 6.84
N TRP A 76 -15.28 21.08 7.22
CA TRP A 76 -16.60 20.58 6.90
C TRP A 76 -17.63 21.43 7.62
N TYR A 77 -18.58 22.06 6.92
CA TYR A 77 -19.70 22.84 7.50
C TYR A 77 -21.09 22.41 7.01
N GLN A 78 -21.24 21.19 6.46
CA GLN A 78 -22.42 20.76 5.65
C GLN A 78 -22.54 21.46 4.29
N TYR A 79 -21.65 22.40 4.03
CA TYR A 79 -21.40 23.00 2.72
C TYR A 79 -20.07 22.44 2.22
N LEU A 80 -20.02 21.92 0.99
CA LEU A 80 -18.82 22.19 0.20
C LEU A 80 -18.78 23.72 0.10
N VAL A 81 -17.70 24.34 0.59
CA VAL A 81 -17.56 25.79 0.66
C VAL A 81 -18.02 26.42 -0.67
N LEU A 82 -18.73 27.55 -0.62
CA LEU A 82 -19.20 28.25 -1.83
C LEU A 82 -18.04 28.53 -2.79
N GLU A 83 -16.84 28.73 -2.24
CA GLU A 83 -15.58 28.80 -2.97
C GLU A 83 -14.88 27.44 -3.04
N PRO A 84 -14.41 27.01 -4.22
CA PRO A 84 -13.58 25.82 -4.37
C PRO A 84 -12.34 25.84 -3.46
N ASN A 85 -12.02 24.71 -2.85
CA ASN A 85 -10.89 24.59 -1.93
C ASN A 85 -10.15 23.25 -2.13
N PRO A 86 -8.80 23.26 -2.31
CA PRO A 86 -8.01 22.05 -2.53
C PRO A 86 -8.01 21.08 -1.33
N TYR A 87 -8.36 21.53 -0.13
CA TYR A 87 -8.43 20.71 1.08
C TYR A 87 -9.78 20.02 1.27
N THR A 88 -10.81 20.41 0.51
CA THR A 88 -12.15 19.78 0.52
C THR A 88 -12.34 18.89 -0.71
N CYS A 89 -11.44 17.93 -0.91
CA CYS A 89 -11.39 17.05 -2.09
C CYS A 89 -11.75 15.58 -1.79
N TYR A 90 -12.39 15.29 -0.65
CA TYR A 90 -12.77 13.91 -0.31
C TYR A 90 -13.95 13.39 -1.14
N PHE A 91 -14.06 12.07 -1.26
CA PHE A 91 -15.24 11.42 -1.86
C PHE A 91 -16.43 11.45 -0.89
N PRO A 92 -17.67 11.32 -1.37
CA PRO A 92 -18.85 11.61 -0.56
C PRO A 92 -18.92 10.79 0.72
N LEU A 93 -18.68 9.47 0.64
CA LEU A 93 -18.75 8.63 1.84
C LEU A 93 -17.72 9.05 2.91
N THR A 94 -16.55 9.53 2.52
CA THR A 94 -15.56 10.05 3.49
C THR A 94 -16.10 11.26 4.25
N TYR A 95 -16.83 12.15 3.60
CA TYR A 95 -17.53 13.23 4.32
C TYR A 95 -18.64 12.72 5.23
N GLY A 96 -19.33 11.64 4.86
CA GLY A 96 -20.26 10.95 5.75
C GLY A 96 -19.58 10.52 7.05
N PHE A 97 -18.37 9.95 6.96
CA PHE A 97 -17.55 9.61 8.13
C PHE A 97 -17.05 10.84 8.89
N ILE A 98 -16.56 11.88 8.20
CA ILE A 98 -16.18 13.16 8.81
C ILE A 98 -17.35 13.73 9.63
N ASN A 99 -18.57 13.63 9.12
CA ASN A 99 -19.77 14.14 9.79
C ASN A 99 -20.04 13.41 11.11
N ILE A 100 -19.87 12.08 11.17
CA ILE A 100 -20.01 11.30 12.42
C ILE A 100 -19.06 11.83 13.49
N PHE A 101 -17.78 12.00 13.14
CA PHE A 101 -16.76 12.46 14.10
C PHE A 101 -16.96 13.93 14.48
N ARG A 102 -17.45 14.77 13.58
CA ARG A 102 -17.73 16.17 13.89
C ARG A 102 -18.71 16.35 15.05
N PHE A 103 -19.74 15.51 15.14
CA PHE A 103 -20.78 15.65 16.19
C PHE A 103 -20.28 15.26 17.58
N ILE A 104 -19.14 14.58 17.68
CA ILE A 104 -18.53 14.22 18.95
C ILE A 104 -17.72 15.41 19.45
N LYS A 105 -18.10 15.95 20.61
CA LYS A 105 -17.41 17.07 21.26
C LYS A 105 -16.94 16.67 22.67
N PRO A 106 -15.81 17.23 23.16
CA PRO A 106 -14.89 18.14 22.46
C PRO A 106 -14.11 17.47 21.31
N ASP A 107 -13.54 18.24 20.38
CA ASP A 107 -12.82 17.70 19.20
C ASP A 107 -11.73 16.69 19.57
N ILE A 108 -11.09 16.86 20.74
CA ILE A 108 -10.07 15.94 21.24
C ILE A 108 -10.64 14.56 21.60
N LEU A 109 -11.88 14.49 22.10
CA LEU A 109 -12.58 13.21 22.34
C LEU A 109 -12.86 12.52 21.01
N SER A 110 -13.28 13.29 20.00
CA SER A 110 -13.52 12.78 18.65
C SER A 110 -12.26 12.19 18.03
N LEU A 111 -11.13 12.93 18.10
CA LEU A 111 -9.82 12.44 17.66
C LEU A 111 -9.42 11.17 18.42
N SER A 112 -9.64 11.14 19.75
CA SER A 112 -9.29 9.99 20.59
C SER A 112 -10.05 8.73 20.19
N ILE A 113 -11.35 8.85 19.89
CA ILE A 113 -12.17 7.74 19.39
C ILE A 113 -11.71 7.33 17.99
N PHE A 114 -11.49 8.28 17.09
CA PHE A 114 -10.99 8.04 15.73
C PHE A 114 -9.69 7.22 15.75
N LEU A 115 -8.69 7.66 16.52
CA LEU A 115 -7.41 6.98 16.65
C LEU A 115 -7.53 5.65 17.39
N SER A 116 -8.38 5.56 18.42
CA SER A 116 -8.60 4.30 19.15
C SER A 116 -9.20 3.23 18.24
N LEU A 117 -10.18 3.57 17.40
CA LEU A 117 -10.75 2.63 16.43
C LEU A 117 -9.67 2.09 15.47
N PHE A 118 -8.82 2.97 14.94
CA PHE A 118 -7.73 2.58 14.06
C PHE A 118 -6.68 1.71 14.78
N VAL A 119 -6.17 2.15 15.93
CA VAL A 119 -5.11 1.46 16.68
C VAL A 119 -5.60 0.10 17.18
N LEU A 120 -6.80 0.03 17.78
CA LEU A 120 -7.38 -1.23 18.26
C LEU A 120 -7.60 -2.20 17.11
N PHE A 121 -8.11 -1.72 15.97
CA PHE A 121 -8.26 -2.55 14.77
C PHE A 121 -6.90 -3.05 14.27
N PHE A 122 -5.90 -2.16 14.15
CA PHE A 122 -4.60 -2.53 13.63
C PHE A 122 -3.91 -3.57 14.53
N VAL A 123 -3.93 -3.37 15.85
CA VAL A 123 -3.39 -4.32 16.83
C VAL A 123 -4.13 -5.66 16.75
N TRP A 124 -5.46 -5.65 16.66
CA TRP A 124 -6.25 -6.87 16.45
C TRP A 124 -5.86 -7.56 15.14
N TYR A 125 -5.75 -6.81 14.04
CA TYR A 125 -5.41 -7.34 12.72
C TYR A 125 -4.00 -7.96 12.71
N ALA A 126 -3.02 -7.30 13.32
CA ALA A 126 -1.69 -7.85 13.54
C ALA A 126 -1.75 -9.13 14.40
N TRP A 127 -2.52 -9.13 15.49
CA TRP A 127 -2.69 -10.29 16.36
C TRP A 127 -3.29 -11.50 15.63
N GLN A 128 -4.26 -11.30 14.75
CA GLN A 128 -4.86 -12.39 13.95
C GLN A 128 -3.87 -12.99 12.94
N ASN A 129 -2.99 -12.16 12.38
CA ASN A 129 -2.11 -12.57 11.29
C ASN A 129 -0.73 -13.05 11.74
N LEU A 130 -0.21 -12.58 12.88
CA LEU A 130 1.06 -13.02 13.44
C LEU A 130 0.87 -14.31 14.26
N LYS A 131 0.77 -15.44 13.55
CA LYS A 131 0.53 -16.78 14.12
C LYS A 131 1.82 -17.41 14.65
N LEU A 132 2.24 -16.96 15.83
CA LEU A 132 3.35 -17.52 16.62
C LEU A 132 2.82 -18.38 17.76
N GLU A 133 3.46 -19.52 18.03
CA GLU A 133 3.14 -20.41 19.14
C GLU A 133 3.49 -19.79 20.50
N ASN A 134 4.65 -19.14 20.60
CA ASN A 134 5.08 -18.47 21.82
C ASN A 134 4.33 -17.15 22.01
N LYS A 135 3.54 -17.05 23.08
CA LYS A 135 2.71 -15.87 23.40
C LYS A 135 3.54 -14.60 23.63
N ILE A 136 4.68 -14.68 24.30
CA ILE A 136 5.57 -13.52 24.56
C ILE A 136 6.15 -13.01 23.24
N ALA A 137 6.63 -13.92 22.39
CA ALA A 137 7.10 -13.57 21.06
C ALA A 137 5.98 -12.93 20.24
N LYS A 138 4.75 -13.46 20.31
CA LYS A 138 3.59 -12.87 19.64
C LYS A 138 3.31 -11.44 20.11
N ILE A 139 3.24 -11.19 21.42
CA ILE A 139 3.01 -9.86 21.98
C ILE A 139 4.10 -8.88 21.53
N LYS A 140 5.38 -9.28 21.63
CA LYS A 140 6.54 -8.51 21.17
C LYS A 140 6.39 -8.12 19.69
N ASN A 141 6.14 -9.09 18.81
CA ASN A 141 6.05 -8.83 17.37
C ASN A 141 4.83 -7.98 17.01
N VAL A 142 3.68 -8.19 17.66
CA VAL A 142 2.49 -7.33 17.47
C VAL A 142 2.79 -5.89 17.89
N PHE A 143 3.50 -5.70 19.00
CA PHE A 143 3.93 -4.37 19.43
C PHE A 143 4.84 -3.71 18.40
N ILE A 144 5.88 -4.41 17.93
CA ILE A 144 6.83 -3.88 16.94
C ILE A 144 6.13 -3.49 15.64
N TYR A 145 5.29 -4.37 15.08
CA TYR A 145 4.55 -4.10 13.84
C TYR A 145 3.60 -2.91 13.97
N SER A 146 2.92 -2.80 15.12
CA SER A 146 1.86 -1.78 15.31
C SER A 146 2.41 -0.43 15.74
N PHE A 147 3.51 -0.39 16.49
CA PHE A 147 3.96 0.86 17.13
C PHE A 147 5.37 1.29 16.74
N LEU A 148 6.15 0.45 16.04
CA LEU A 148 7.49 0.82 15.57
C LEU A 148 7.61 0.88 14.04
N SER A 149 6.53 0.59 13.31
CA SER A 149 6.52 0.75 11.86
C SER A 149 6.20 2.20 11.47
N PHE A 150 6.97 2.72 10.51
CA PHE A 150 6.85 4.11 10.09
C PHE A 150 5.46 4.45 9.52
N PRO A 151 4.87 3.66 8.60
CA PRO A 151 3.56 4.01 8.05
C PRO A 151 2.45 4.08 9.08
N VAL A 152 2.49 3.25 10.13
CA VAL A 152 1.48 3.27 11.20
C VAL A 152 1.69 4.47 12.12
N LEU A 153 2.94 4.75 12.51
CA LEU A 153 3.27 5.95 13.28
C LEU A 153 2.87 7.23 12.54
N PHE A 154 3.14 7.29 11.24
CA PHE A 154 2.79 8.42 10.40
C PHE A 154 1.27 8.54 10.19
N ALA A 155 0.56 7.41 10.04
CA ALA A 155 -0.90 7.39 9.99
C ALA A 155 -1.57 7.89 11.29
N ILE A 156 -0.98 7.59 12.44
CA ILE A 156 -1.41 8.13 13.74
C ILE A 156 -1.09 9.63 13.81
N ASP A 157 0.12 10.04 13.45
CA ASP A 157 0.59 11.43 13.50
C ASP A 157 -0.27 12.36 12.64
N ARG A 158 -0.65 11.91 11.43
CA ARG A 158 -1.51 12.68 10.52
C ARG A 158 -2.99 12.59 10.87
N ALA A 159 -3.43 11.47 11.44
CA ALA A 159 -4.84 11.15 11.69
C ALA A 159 -5.73 11.26 10.43
N ASN A 160 -5.22 10.80 9.28
CA ASN A 160 -5.94 10.87 8.02
C ASN A 160 -7.08 9.83 7.92
N PHE A 161 -8.17 10.16 7.24
CA PHE A 161 -9.29 9.23 6.97
C PHE A 161 -8.92 8.02 6.12
N GLU A 162 -7.73 8.00 5.51
CA GLU A 162 -7.11 6.79 4.96
C GLU A 162 -7.06 5.64 5.97
N ASN A 163 -7.01 5.92 7.29
CA ASN A 163 -7.07 4.92 8.34
C ASN A 163 -8.31 4.01 8.22
N PHE A 164 -9.45 4.58 7.85
CA PHE A 164 -10.69 3.83 7.61
C PHE A 164 -10.68 3.10 6.26
N VAL A 165 -10.06 3.68 5.23
CA VAL A 165 -9.84 3.00 3.96
C VAL A 165 -9.01 1.73 4.20
N PHE A 166 -7.94 1.80 5.00
CA PHE A 166 -7.15 0.64 5.38
C PHE A 166 -7.97 -0.41 6.13
N ILE A 167 -8.80 -0.01 7.12
CA ILE A 167 -9.68 -0.93 7.85
C ILE A 167 -10.58 -1.69 6.87
N PHE A 168 -11.25 -0.99 5.95
CA PHE A 168 -12.11 -1.61 4.97
C PHE A 168 -11.36 -2.48 3.98
N MET A 169 -10.17 -2.08 3.52
CA MET A 169 -9.33 -2.91 2.66
C MET A 169 -8.85 -4.19 3.35
N ALA A 170 -8.46 -4.10 4.62
CA ALA A 170 -8.06 -5.25 5.43
C ALA A 170 -9.23 -6.21 5.68
N LEU A 171 -10.42 -5.68 5.99
CA LEU A 171 -11.65 -6.47 6.16
C LEU A 171 -12.11 -7.10 4.84
N PHE A 172 -12.05 -6.37 3.74
CA PHE A 172 -12.30 -6.89 2.39
C PHE A 172 -11.46 -8.14 2.14
N ILE A 173 -10.14 -8.05 2.28
CA ILE A 173 -9.25 -9.20 2.06
C ILE A 173 -9.50 -10.32 3.08
N PHE A 174 -9.78 -10.00 4.34
CA PHE A 174 -10.09 -10.98 5.36
C PHE A 174 -11.32 -11.83 5.00
N PHE A 175 -12.42 -11.20 4.59
CA PHE A 175 -13.64 -11.90 4.18
C PHE A 175 -13.50 -12.57 2.81
N TYR A 176 -12.73 -11.98 1.90
CA TYR A 176 -12.39 -12.57 0.61
C TYR A 176 -11.67 -13.92 0.80
N VAL A 177 -10.63 -13.97 1.64
CA VAL A 177 -9.88 -15.20 1.94
C VAL A 177 -10.75 -16.26 2.60
N LYS A 178 -11.71 -15.83 3.43
CA LYS A 178 -12.73 -16.72 4.02
C LYS A 178 -13.82 -17.17 3.04
N LYS A 179 -13.75 -16.77 1.77
CA LYS A 179 -14.75 -17.03 0.72
C LYS A 179 -16.14 -16.47 1.03
N ASN A 180 -16.25 -15.52 1.96
CA ASN A 180 -17.49 -14.79 2.20
C ASN A 180 -17.51 -13.56 1.29
N TYR A 181 -17.74 -13.80 0.00
CA TYR A 181 -17.61 -12.77 -1.03
C TYR A 181 -18.66 -11.68 -0.94
N PHE A 182 -19.85 -11.97 -0.39
CA PHE A 182 -20.89 -10.95 -0.18
C PHE A 182 -20.45 -9.90 0.86
N ILE A 183 -19.98 -10.33 2.03
CA ILE A 183 -19.46 -9.38 3.04
C ILE A 183 -18.20 -8.67 2.51
N SER A 184 -17.33 -9.39 1.80
CA SER A 184 -16.17 -8.83 1.12
C SER A 184 -16.55 -7.66 0.20
N THR A 185 -17.62 -7.81 -0.58
CA THR A 185 -18.16 -6.79 -1.48
C THR A 185 -18.51 -5.51 -0.73
N ILE A 186 -19.17 -5.61 0.43
CA ILE A 186 -19.56 -4.45 1.25
C ILE A 186 -18.31 -3.64 1.61
N PHE A 187 -17.28 -4.28 2.16
CA PHE A 187 -16.07 -3.57 2.58
C PHE A 187 -15.30 -2.95 1.41
N LEU A 188 -15.20 -3.65 0.28
CA LEU A 188 -14.57 -3.05 -0.91
C LEU A 188 -15.36 -1.84 -1.42
N ALA A 189 -16.69 -1.94 -1.46
CA ALA A 189 -17.55 -0.84 -1.91
C ALA A 189 -17.41 0.41 -1.02
N LEU A 190 -17.36 0.22 0.30
CA LEU A 190 -17.14 1.32 1.24
C LEU A 190 -15.74 1.94 1.05
N ALA A 191 -14.70 1.13 0.86
CA ALA A 191 -13.36 1.64 0.56
C ALA A 191 -13.34 2.46 -0.74
N ILE A 192 -13.97 1.98 -1.81
CA ILE A 192 -14.07 2.68 -3.10
C ILE A 192 -14.85 4.00 -2.96
N ALA A 193 -15.97 3.99 -2.25
CA ALA A 193 -16.79 5.17 -2.03
C ALA A 193 -16.10 6.23 -1.15
N MET A 194 -15.14 5.82 -0.30
CA MET A 194 -14.26 6.75 0.43
C MET A 194 -13.09 7.25 -0.40
N LYS A 195 -12.57 6.42 -1.31
CA LYS A 195 -11.44 6.73 -2.18
C LYS A 195 -11.45 5.82 -3.40
N LEU A 196 -11.32 6.39 -4.60
CA LEU A 196 -11.45 5.62 -5.84
C LEU A 196 -10.39 4.52 -6.03
N PHE A 197 -9.16 4.72 -5.53
CA PHE A 197 -8.01 3.83 -5.82
C PHE A 197 -8.20 2.35 -5.41
N PRO A 198 -8.83 2.02 -4.27
CA PRO A 198 -9.32 0.68 -3.96
C PRO A 198 -10.01 -0.09 -5.11
N ALA A 199 -10.60 0.58 -6.11
CA ALA A 199 -11.31 -0.06 -7.21
C ALA A 199 -10.43 -1.04 -8.03
N VAL A 200 -9.11 -0.88 -7.99
CA VAL A 200 -8.17 -1.84 -8.61
C VAL A 200 -8.39 -3.28 -8.11
N PHE A 201 -8.89 -3.46 -6.89
CA PHE A 201 -9.15 -4.77 -6.29
C PHE A 201 -10.37 -5.51 -6.84
N LEU A 202 -11.21 -4.87 -7.66
CA LEU A 202 -12.25 -5.56 -8.43
C LEU A 202 -11.68 -6.67 -9.30
N ILE A 203 -10.40 -6.56 -9.71
CA ILE A 203 -9.72 -7.58 -10.48
C ILE A 203 -9.64 -8.93 -9.73
N LEU A 204 -9.63 -8.95 -8.40
CA LEU A 204 -9.61 -10.21 -7.65
C LEU A 204 -10.91 -10.98 -7.84
N PHE A 205 -12.06 -10.30 -7.83
CA PHE A 205 -13.33 -10.94 -8.16
C PHE A 205 -13.34 -11.41 -9.62
N PHE A 206 -12.78 -10.60 -10.53
CA PHE A 206 -12.69 -10.97 -11.94
C PHE A 206 -11.86 -12.24 -12.14
N THR A 207 -10.67 -12.34 -11.52
CA THR A 207 -9.80 -13.53 -11.64
C THR A 207 -10.46 -14.80 -11.12
N ASP A 208 -11.33 -14.65 -10.12
CA ASP A 208 -12.04 -15.76 -9.49
C ASP A 208 -13.45 -15.97 -10.10
N LYS A 209 -13.74 -15.31 -11.22
CA LYS A 209 -15.01 -15.37 -11.96
C LYS A 209 -16.24 -15.01 -11.13
N LYS A 210 -16.05 -14.14 -10.14
CA LYS A 210 -17.06 -13.60 -9.21
C LYS A 210 -17.69 -12.32 -9.78
N TYR A 211 -18.27 -12.43 -10.96
CA TYR A 211 -18.79 -11.27 -11.69
C TYR A 211 -20.00 -10.61 -11.00
N LYS A 212 -20.82 -11.40 -10.28
CA LYS A 212 -21.96 -10.87 -9.51
C LYS A 212 -21.48 -9.94 -8.40
N GLU A 213 -20.38 -10.30 -7.74
CA GLU A 213 -19.77 -9.53 -6.66
C GLU A 213 -19.13 -8.24 -7.16
N ILE A 214 -18.64 -8.20 -8.41
CA ILE A 214 -18.24 -6.94 -9.06
C ILE A 214 -19.47 -6.03 -9.18
N ILE A 215 -20.59 -6.54 -9.72
CA ILE A 215 -21.83 -5.76 -9.88
C ILE A 215 -22.33 -5.27 -8.52
N TYR A 216 -22.38 -6.13 -7.50
CA TYR A 216 -22.77 -5.73 -6.14
C TYR A 216 -21.84 -4.65 -5.57
N THR A 217 -20.54 -4.74 -5.81
CA THR A 217 -19.57 -3.73 -5.34
C THR A 217 -19.86 -2.38 -5.98
N LEU A 218 -20.11 -2.36 -7.30
CA LEU A 218 -20.45 -1.13 -8.02
C LEU A 218 -21.77 -0.53 -7.53
N ILE A 219 -22.82 -1.33 -7.37
CA ILE A 219 -24.12 -0.87 -6.87
C ILE A 219 -23.99 -0.30 -5.46
N ILE A 220 -23.35 -1.02 -4.53
CA ILE A 220 -23.19 -0.54 -3.14
C ILE A 220 -22.33 0.73 -3.10
N THR A 221 -21.30 0.85 -3.95
CA THR A 221 -20.48 2.07 -4.05
C THR A 221 -21.33 3.26 -4.49
N ILE A 222 -22.13 3.10 -5.56
CA ILE A 222 -23.01 4.14 -6.09
C ILE A 222 -24.05 4.52 -5.05
N LEU A 223 -24.73 3.55 -4.44
CA LEU A 223 -25.74 3.80 -3.41
C LEU A 223 -25.14 4.54 -2.21
N SER A 224 -23.99 4.10 -1.69
CA SER A 224 -23.34 4.77 -0.56
C SER A 224 -22.93 6.20 -0.89
N THR A 225 -22.49 6.44 -2.13
CA THR A 225 -22.14 7.77 -2.64
C THR A 225 -23.37 8.67 -2.74
N VAL A 226 -24.43 8.21 -3.40
CA VAL A 226 -25.68 8.96 -3.61
C VAL A 226 -26.38 9.24 -2.28
N VAL A 227 -26.52 8.22 -1.42
CA VAL A 227 -27.11 8.38 -0.08
C VAL A 227 -26.37 9.45 0.70
N THR A 228 -25.04 9.48 0.64
CA THR A 228 -24.27 10.51 1.35
C THR A 228 -24.50 11.91 0.76
N LEU A 229 -24.55 12.03 -0.58
CA LEU A 229 -24.81 13.30 -1.26
C LEU A 229 -26.21 13.87 -1.00
N ILE A 230 -27.21 13.03 -0.74
CA ILE A 230 -28.57 13.50 -0.37
C ILE A 230 -28.57 14.30 0.94
N PHE A 231 -27.63 14.01 1.85
CA PHE A 231 -27.49 14.75 3.10
C PHE A 231 -26.63 16.01 2.98
N PHE A 232 -26.10 16.32 1.80
CA PHE A 232 -25.36 17.57 1.57
C PHE A 232 -26.34 18.68 1.22
N GLN A 233 -25.97 19.92 1.58
CA GLN A 233 -26.74 21.07 1.14
C GLN A 233 -26.50 21.34 -0.37
N GLY A 234 -27.50 21.88 -1.06
CA GLY A 234 -27.47 22.09 -2.51
C GLY A 234 -27.92 20.86 -3.30
N SER A 235 -27.88 20.95 -4.63
CA SER A 235 -28.25 19.82 -5.49
C SER A 235 -27.13 18.78 -5.59
N ILE A 236 -27.48 17.53 -5.93
CA ILE A 236 -26.49 16.47 -6.19
C ILE A 236 -25.50 16.91 -7.29
N MET A 237 -26.00 17.56 -8.35
CA MET A 237 -25.17 18.02 -9.47
C MET A 237 -24.18 19.11 -9.05
N GLU A 238 -24.63 20.09 -8.27
CA GLU A 238 -23.76 21.14 -7.72
C GLU A 238 -22.63 20.54 -6.90
N ASN A 239 -22.94 19.58 -6.03
CA ASN A 239 -21.94 18.91 -5.20
C ASN A 239 -20.93 18.12 -6.05
N ILE A 240 -21.37 17.39 -7.08
CA ILE A 240 -20.48 16.67 -8.00
C ILE A 240 -19.55 17.64 -8.74
N LEU A 241 -20.08 18.71 -9.34
CA LEU A 241 -19.28 19.71 -10.06
C LEU A 241 -18.25 20.37 -9.13
N ARG A 242 -18.66 20.68 -7.90
CA ARG A 242 -17.77 21.27 -6.90
C ARG A 242 -16.65 20.31 -6.50
N MET A 243 -16.96 19.04 -6.31
CA MET A 243 -15.94 18.03 -6.01
C MET A 243 -14.93 17.89 -7.15
N ILE A 244 -15.36 17.93 -8.41
CA ILE A 244 -14.46 17.92 -9.57
C ILE A 244 -13.53 19.14 -9.55
N GLN A 245 -14.06 20.33 -9.27
CA GLN A 245 -13.25 21.56 -9.13
C GLN A 245 -12.21 21.43 -7.99
N ASN A 246 -12.64 20.97 -6.81
CA ASN A 246 -11.75 20.78 -5.66
C ASN A 246 -10.65 19.75 -5.93
N GLN A 247 -10.97 18.66 -6.63
CA GLN A 247 -9.96 17.69 -7.06
C GLN A 247 -8.96 18.29 -8.05
N GLY A 248 -9.43 19.15 -8.97
CA GLY A 248 -8.55 19.90 -9.87
C GLY A 248 -7.56 20.80 -9.12
N LEU A 249 -8.04 21.57 -8.15
CA LEU A 249 -7.19 22.40 -7.29
C LEU A 249 -6.22 21.56 -6.44
N ASN A 250 -6.69 20.44 -5.89
CA ASN A 250 -5.84 19.52 -5.14
C ASN A 250 -4.72 18.94 -6.03
N ALA A 251 -5.04 18.53 -7.26
CA ALA A 251 -4.04 18.06 -8.22
C ALA A 251 -3.05 19.17 -8.62
N GLN A 252 -3.50 20.42 -8.76
CA GLN A 252 -2.60 21.56 -8.98
C GLN A 252 -1.61 21.74 -7.82
N MET A 253 -2.06 21.61 -6.57
CA MET A 253 -1.20 21.77 -5.41
C MET A 253 -0.23 20.60 -5.19
N TYR A 254 -0.73 19.36 -5.28
CA TYR A 254 0.00 18.16 -4.87
C TYR A 254 0.70 17.42 -6.01
N ALA A 255 0.06 17.31 -7.18
CA ALA A 255 0.67 16.66 -8.34
C ALA A 255 1.55 17.63 -9.13
N ILE A 256 0.97 18.76 -9.57
CA ILE A 256 1.69 19.76 -10.38
C ILE A 256 2.63 20.59 -9.50
N GLY A 257 2.17 21.05 -8.34
CA GLY A 257 2.98 21.69 -7.30
C GLY A 257 3.78 20.68 -6.47
N HIS A 258 4.69 21.16 -5.60
CA HIS A 258 5.64 20.30 -4.88
C HIS A 258 5.09 19.72 -3.56
N ALA A 259 3.86 20.06 -3.15
CA ALA A 259 3.32 19.65 -1.85
C ALA A 259 3.22 18.12 -1.69
N GLY A 260 3.00 17.38 -2.79
CA GLY A 260 2.93 15.92 -2.76
C GLY A 260 4.28 15.19 -2.73
N LEU A 261 5.40 15.92 -2.77
CA LEU A 261 6.74 15.34 -2.65
C LEU A 261 7.17 15.15 -1.18
N ASN A 262 6.62 15.97 -0.29
CA ASN A 262 6.89 15.89 1.13
C ASN A 262 6.20 14.65 1.72
N TYR A 263 6.97 13.75 2.34
CA TYR A 263 6.50 12.43 2.80
C TYR A 263 5.69 11.68 1.72
N GLY A 264 6.18 11.72 0.49
CA GLY A 264 5.54 11.12 -0.68
C GLY A 264 6.22 9.84 -1.16
N HIS A 265 5.47 8.93 -1.79
CA HIS A 265 6.00 7.69 -2.38
C HIS A 265 5.39 7.33 -3.75
N SER A 266 4.87 8.30 -4.50
CA SER A 266 4.35 8.06 -5.85
C SER A 266 5.48 7.88 -6.89
N LEU A 267 5.21 7.10 -7.94
CA LEU A 267 6.13 7.01 -9.09
C LEU A 267 6.29 8.35 -9.79
N PHE A 268 5.21 9.13 -9.88
CA PHE A 268 5.30 10.47 -10.44
C PHE A 268 6.19 11.38 -9.57
N GLY A 269 6.12 11.26 -8.24
CA GLY A 269 7.00 11.99 -7.32
C GLY A 269 8.48 11.65 -7.54
N PHE A 270 8.78 10.35 -7.74
CA PHE A 270 10.13 9.89 -8.12
C PHE A 270 10.62 10.57 -9.40
N PHE A 271 9.85 10.50 -10.50
CA PHE A 271 10.23 11.14 -11.75
C PHE A 271 10.32 12.64 -11.63
N LYS A 272 9.41 13.26 -10.88
CA LYS A 272 9.36 14.69 -10.66
C LYS A 272 10.62 15.22 -9.99
N VAL A 273 11.14 14.52 -8.98
CA VAL A 273 12.42 14.89 -8.34
C VAL A 273 13.57 14.79 -9.32
N LEU A 274 13.65 13.71 -10.11
CA LEU A 274 14.68 13.57 -11.15
C LEU A 274 14.59 14.67 -12.21
N ILE A 275 13.38 14.95 -12.72
CA ILE A 275 13.14 16.00 -13.70
C ILE A 275 13.51 17.36 -13.12
N ALA A 276 13.08 17.69 -11.90
CA ALA A 276 13.40 18.97 -11.25
C ALA A 276 14.92 19.15 -11.06
N PHE A 277 15.65 18.06 -10.82
CA PHE A 277 17.11 18.09 -10.69
C PHE A 277 17.81 18.45 -12.01
N PHE A 278 17.35 17.90 -13.14
CA PHE A 278 17.97 18.13 -14.46
C PHE A 278 17.38 19.31 -15.24
N ILE A 279 16.13 19.70 -14.97
CA ILE A 279 15.34 20.68 -15.74
C ILE A 279 14.73 21.71 -14.78
N LYS A 280 15.42 22.84 -14.58
CA LYS A 280 15.05 23.88 -13.58
C LYS A 280 13.67 24.52 -13.77
N LYS A 281 13.14 24.56 -15.00
CA LYS A 281 11.82 25.14 -15.34
C LYS A 281 10.93 24.10 -16.05
N ALA A 282 10.89 22.89 -15.50
CA ALA A 282 10.06 21.81 -16.02
C ALA A 282 8.56 22.15 -15.95
N ASP A 283 7.84 21.92 -17.04
CA ASP A 283 6.38 22.00 -17.05
C ASP A 283 5.78 20.68 -16.53
N PHE A 284 5.47 20.63 -15.23
CA PHE A 284 4.89 19.44 -14.61
C PHE A 284 3.45 19.15 -15.06
N VAL A 285 2.75 20.09 -15.73
CA VAL A 285 1.46 19.79 -16.37
C VAL A 285 1.69 18.85 -17.54
N TYR A 286 2.63 19.18 -18.42
CA TYR A 286 3.03 18.34 -19.54
C TYR A 286 3.47 16.95 -19.09
N TYR A 287 4.36 16.86 -18.09
CA TYR A 287 4.81 15.55 -17.59
C TYR A 287 3.70 14.73 -16.94
N LEU A 288 2.75 15.38 -16.25
CA LEU A 288 1.58 14.68 -15.70
C LEU A 288 0.68 14.13 -16.81
N GLN A 289 0.48 14.89 -17.90
CA GLN A 289 -0.28 14.44 -19.06
C GLN A 289 0.36 13.24 -19.77
N LEU A 290 1.69 13.13 -19.78
CA LEU A 290 2.41 11.94 -20.26
C LEU A 290 2.35 10.77 -19.28
N TYR A 291 2.39 11.06 -17.98
CA TYR A 291 2.41 10.06 -16.92
C TYR A 291 1.09 9.25 -16.87
N VAL A 292 -0.06 9.90 -17.04
CA VAL A 292 -1.37 9.23 -17.01
C VAL A 292 -1.48 8.07 -18.02
N PRO A 293 -1.28 8.26 -19.34
CA PRO A 293 -1.34 7.16 -20.30
C PRO A 293 -0.25 6.11 -20.06
N PHE A 294 0.96 6.51 -19.65
CA PHE A 294 2.02 5.57 -19.28
C PHE A 294 1.58 4.62 -18.16
N ILE A 295 0.99 5.15 -17.09
CA ILE A 295 0.47 4.35 -15.98
C ILE A 295 -0.70 3.47 -16.40
N LEU A 296 -1.59 3.95 -17.26
CA LEU A 296 -2.71 3.14 -17.76
C LEU A 296 -2.21 1.92 -18.55
N ILE A 297 -1.18 2.10 -19.39
CA ILE A 297 -0.54 1.00 -20.12
C ILE A 297 0.12 0.03 -19.13
N LEU A 298 0.94 0.54 -18.21
CA LEU A 298 1.63 -0.27 -17.21
C LEU A 298 0.64 -1.07 -16.34
N PHE A 299 -0.43 -0.43 -15.87
CA PHE A 299 -1.46 -1.06 -15.06
C PHE A 299 -2.21 -2.14 -15.86
N THR A 300 -2.50 -1.89 -17.14
CA THR A 300 -3.09 -2.89 -18.04
C THR A 300 -2.18 -4.11 -18.17
N CYS A 301 -0.87 -3.92 -18.40
CA CYS A 301 0.10 -5.01 -18.43
C CYS A 301 0.13 -5.82 -17.12
N LEU A 302 0.05 -5.15 -15.97
CA LEU A 302 0.00 -5.81 -14.67
C LEU A 302 -1.30 -6.56 -14.43
N ILE A 303 -2.44 -6.05 -14.89
CA ILE A 303 -3.72 -6.78 -14.87
C ILE A 303 -3.61 -8.05 -15.70
N LEU A 304 -3.09 -7.97 -16.93
CA LEU A 304 -2.89 -9.14 -17.78
C LEU A 304 -1.96 -10.16 -17.11
N TYR A 305 -0.87 -9.70 -16.48
CA TYR A 305 0.00 -10.55 -15.69
C TYR A 305 -0.75 -11.23 -14.53
N ILE A 306 -1.56 -10.50 -13.75
CA ILE A 306 -2.36 -11.05 -12.65
C ILE A 306 -3.34 -12.13 -13.13
N ILE A 307 -4.00 -11.90 -14.27
CA ILE A 307 -4.99 -12.82 -14.82
C ILE A 307 -4.31 -14.10 -15.34
N PHE A 308 -3.29 -13.94 -16.18
CA PHE A 308 -2.76 -15.03 -16.97
C PHE A 308 -1.59 -15.75 -16.30
N VAL A 309 -0.72 -15.01 -15.62
CA VAL A 309 0.58 -15.51 -15.11
C VAL A 309 0.50 -15.81 -13.62
N GLU A 310 0.20 -14.81 -12.79
CA GLU A 310 0.34 -14.91 -11.33
C GLU A 310 -0.69 -15.86 -10.70
N LYS A 311 -0.23 -16.77 -9.85
CA LYS A 311 -1.08 -17.74 -9.15
C LYS A 311 -1.07 -17.53 -7.63
N GLN A 312 -0.03 -16.94 -7.07
CA GLN A 312 0.06 -16.71 -5.63
C GLN A 312 -0.78 -15.50 -5.22
N PHE A 313 -1.71 -15.72 -4.30
CA PHE A 313 -2.68 -14.70 -3.91
C PHE A 313 -2.03 -13.46 -3.30
N TRP A 314 -1.04 -13.63 -2.42
CA TRP A 314 -0.34 -12.50 -1.79
C TRP A 314 0.41 -11.63 -2.82
N LYS A 315 0.94 -12.21 -3.90
CA LYS A 315 1.59 -11.47 -5.00
C LYS A 315 0.59 -10.65 -5.79
N LYS A 316 -0.58 -11.22 -6.12
CA LYS A 316 -1.70 -10.47 -6.74
C LYS A 316 -2.09 -9.28 -5.88
N VAL A 317 -2.30 -9.50 -4.58
CA VAL A 317 -2.65 -8.44 -3.63
C VAL A 317 -1.53 -7.40 -3.51
N ALA A 318 -0.26 -7.81 -3.51
CA ALA A 318 0.88 -6.89 -3.47
C ALA A 318 0.92 -5.96 -4.69
N ILE A 319 0.75 -6.51 -5.90
CA ILE A 319 0.69 -5.72 -7.13
C ILE A 319 -0.45 -4.69 -7.07
N LEU A 320 -1.62 -5.07 -6.52
CA LEU A 320 -2.77 -4.17 -6.41
C LEU A 320 -2.61 -3.11 -5.33
N VAL A 321 -2.00 -3.44 -4.20
CA VAL A 321 -1.60 -2.43 -3.20
C VAL A 321 -0.60 -1.46 -3.82
N PHE A 322 0.40 -1.94 -4.58
CA PHE A 322 1.31 -1.07 -5.29
C PHE A 322 0.57 -0.19 -6.29
N ALA A 323 -0.34 -0.72 -7.11
CA ALA A 323 -1.14 0.12 -8.01
C ALA A 323 -1.92 1.22 -7.26
N MET A 324 -2.47 0.91 -6.09
CA MET A 324 -3.23 1.86 -5.26
C MET A 324 -2.37 2.92 -4.54
N CYS A 325 -1.12 2.59 -4.20
CA CYS A 325 -0.20 3.48 -3.48
C CYS A 325 0.74 4.27 -4.41
N PHE A 326 1.28 3.60 -5.42
CA PHE A 326 2.43 4.06 -6.21
C PHE A 326 2.04 4.69 -7.54
N PHE A 327 0.93 4.27 -8.16
CA PHE A 327 0.53 4.79 -9.48
C PHE A 327 -0.21 6.13 -9.43
N THR A 328 -0.70 6.52 -8.26
CA THR A 328 -1.34 7.83 -8.08
C THR A 328 -0.31 8.94 -8.27
N PRO A 329 -0.66 10.12 -8.82
CA PRO A 329 0.33 11.18 -9.05
C PRO A 329 1.03 11.67 -7.77
N TYR A 330 0.36 11.57 -6.63
CA TYR A 330 0.91 11.83 -5.30
C TYR A 330 0.31 10.83 -4.30
N ALA A 331 1.06 10.48 -3.27
CA ALA A 331 0.64 9.57 -2.22
C ALA A 331 1.44 9.84 -0.94
N GLY A 332 0.76 10.24 0.13
CA GLY A 332 1.40 10.45 1.44
C GLY A 332 1.71 9.13 2.14
N ASP A 333 2.83 9.07 2.86
CA ASP A 333 3.42 7.84 3.43
C ASP A 333 2.51 7.05 4.37
N TYR A 334 1.47 7.67 4.95
CA TYR A 334 0.47 6.93 5.73
C TYR A 334 -0.24 5.87 4.88
N LYS A 335 -0.35 6.05 3.55
CA LYS A 335 -0.93 5.03 2.66
C LYS A 335 -0.10 3.75 2.61
N LEU A 336 1.20 3.78 2.94
CA LEU A 336 2.05 2.59 2.97
C LEU A 336 1.59 1.56 4.01
N MET A 337 0.72 1.92 4.97
CA MET A 337 0.12 0.96 5.89
C MET A 337 -0.66 -0.15 5.15
N HIS A 338 -1.14 0.10 3.93
CA HIS A 338 -1.78 -0.94 3.12
C HIS A 338 -0.85 -2.10 2.75
N LEU A 339 0.47 -1.93 2.82
CA LEU A 339 1.45 -3.01 2.63
C LEU A 339 1.35 -4.11 3.69
N PHE A 340 0.77 -3.83 4.86
CA PHE A 340 0.50 -4.86 5.86
C PHE A 340 -0.47 -5.94 5.35
N ILE A 341 -1.37 -5.60 4.43
CA ILE A 341 -2.32 -6.55 3.83
C ILE A 341 -1.58 -7.67 3.07
N PRO A 342 -0.80 -7.40 2.00
CA PRO A 342 -0.03 -8.43 1.31
C PRO A 342 1.09 -9.01 2.18
N LEU A 343 1.68 -8.24 3.11
CA LEU A 343 2.70 -8.75 4.03
C LEU A 343 2.13 -9.86 4.91
N TYR A 344 0.94 -9.68 5.50
CA TYR A 344 0.34 -10.71 6.33
C TYR A 344 -0.11 -11.94 5.55
N LEU A 345 -0.58 -11.75 4.31
CA LEU A 345 -0.83 -12.88 3.41
C LEU A 345 0.47 -13.63 3.09
N PHE A 346 1.56 -12.90 2.81
CA PHE A 346 2.88 -13.46 2.53
C PHE A 346 3.50 -14.20 3.73
N ILE A 347 3.36 -13.65 4.94
CA ILE A 347 3.83 -14.30 6.18
C ILE A 347 3.12 -15.63 6.40
N ASN A 348 1.81 -15.68 6.11
CA ASN A 348 0.99 -16.86 6.28
C ASN A 348 1.01 -17.81 5.07
N ASP A 349 1.66 -17.43 3.97
CA ASP A 349 1.89 -18.29 2.82
C ASP A 349 3.08 -19.22 3.09
N ASP A 350 2.82 -20.52 3.12
CA ASP A 350 3.83 -21.56 3.37
C ASP A 350 4.45 -22.08 2.05
N SER A 351 4.07 -21.49 0.90
CA SER A 351 4.62 -21.84 -0.40
C SER A 351 6.14 -21.63 -0.45
N PRO A 352 6.92 -22.66 -0.83
CA PRO A 352 8.37 -22.53 -0.91
C PRO A 352 8.75 -21.62 -2.08
N ASP A 353 9.51 -20.57 -1.78
CA ASP A 353 10.05 -19.67 -2.79
C ASP A 353 11.43 -19.20 -2.33
N LYS A 354 12.44 -19.39 -3.18
CA LYS A 354 13.83 -19.04 -2.87
C LYS A 354 14.04 -17.53 -2.69
N TYR A 355 13.10 -16.72 -3.15
CA TYR A 355 13.11 -15.27 -2.98
C TYR A 355 12.38 -14.80 -1.72
N ASN A 356 11.83 -15.71 -0.89
CA ASN A 356 11.10 -15.35 0.33
C ASN A 356 11.90 -14.41 1.25
N VAL A 357 13.20 -14.65 1.42
CA VAL A 357 14.07 -13.77 2.21
C VAL A 357 14.11 -12.35 1.63
N ILE A 358 14.26 -12.24 0.31
CA ILE A 358 14.33 -10.94 -0.39
C ILE A 358 12.99 -10.22 -0.28
N TYR A 359 11.86 -10.90 -0.50
CA TYR A 359 10.53 -10.32 -0.31
C TYR A 359 10.31 -9.82 1.11
N THR A 360 10.80 -10.57 2.11
CA THR A 360 10.72 -10.18 3.52
C THR A 360 11.51 -8.91 3.79
N ILE A 361 12.73 -8.81 3.26
CA ILE A 361 13.57 -7.62 3.38
C ILE A 361 12.91 -6.43 2.68
N LEU A 362 12.40 -6.59 1.46
CA LEU A 362 11.75 -5.52 0.70
C LEU A 362 10.50 -5.00 1.42
N PHE A 363 9.64 -5.89 1.94
CA PHE A 363 8.51 -5.50 2.78
C PHE A 363 8.98 -4.69 3.99
N ALA A 364 9.98 -5.19 4.73
CA ALA A 364 10.42 -4.53 5.95
C ALA A 364 11.06 -3.15 5.65
N LEU A 365 11.85 -3.03 4.59
CA LEU A 365 12.45 -1.76 4.18
C LEU A 365 11.40 -0.72 3.79
N LEU A 366 10.31 -1.12 3.13
CA LEU A 366 9.19 -0.20 2.84
C LEU A 366 8.47 0.30 4.09
N LEU A 367 8.65 -0.34 5.25
CA LEU A 367 7.96 -0.02 6.50
C LEU A 367 8.80 0.75 7.53
N ILE A 368 10.07 1.05 7.23
CA ILE A 368 10.94 1.86 8.11
C ILE A 368 10.97 3.34 7.69
N PRO A 369 11.31 4.26 8.61
CA PRO A 369 11.49 5.67 8.26
C PRO A 369 12.66 5.83 7.28
N LYS A 370 12.51 6.75 6.32
CA LYS A 370 13.54 7.09 5.31
C LYS A 370 13.83 8.58 5.23
N ASN A 371 13.25 9.35 6.15
CA ASN A 371 13.27 10.81 6.14
C ASN A 371 14.50 11.38 6.87
N TYR A 372 15.67 10.81 6.60
CA TYR A 372 16.94 11.17 7.25
C TYR A 372 17.58 12.43 6.65
N LEU A 373 17.52 12.60 5.33
CA LEU A 373 18.21 13.67 4.62
C LEU A 373 17.21 14.42 3.74
N SER A 374 17.22 15.74 3.85
CA SER A 374 16.56 16.62 2.88
C SER A 374 17.42 16.67 1.62
N LEU A 375 16.81 16.49 0.45
CA LEU A 375 17.49 16.58 -0.84
C LEU A 375 17.86 18.04 -1.09
N VAL A 376 19.17 18.30 -1.26
CA VAL A 376 19.75 19.63 -1.44
C VAL A 376 19.13 20.32 -2.65
N GLY A 377 18.64 21.56 -2.47
CA GLY A 377 18.17 22.44 -3.55
C GLY A 377 16.66 22.47 -3.77
N ILE A 378 15.88 21.65 -3.05
CA ILE A 378 14.41 21.77 -2.98
C ILE A 378 14.00 21.55 -1.52
N ASP A 379 13.60 22.62 -0.84
CA ASP A 379 13.29 22.56 0.59
C ASP A 379 12.22 21.50 0.89
N TYR A 380 12.42 20.74 1.98
CA TYR A 380 11.45 19.80 2.55
C TYR A 380 11.10 18.56 1.69
N ILE A 381 12.00 18.12 0.81
CA ILE A 381 11.89 16.80 0.15
C ILE A 381 12.84 15.80 0.80
N TYR A 382 12.32 14.63 1.19
CA TYR A 382 13.09 13.58 1.84
C TYR A 382 13.46 12.45 0.90
N GLY A 383 14.52 11.70 1.24
CA GLY A 383 14.94 10.52 0.50
C GLY A 383 13.85 9.45 0.30
N GLY A 384 12.81 9.39 1.14
CA GLY A 384 11.67 8.48 0.98
C GLY A 384 11.01 8.56 -0.40
N VAL A 385 10.87 9.76 -0.97
CA VAL A 385 10.25 9.98 -2.30
C VAL A 385 11.02 9.35 -3.44
N LEU A 386 12.30 9.04 -3.23
CA LEU A 386 13.11 8.31 -4.20
C LEU A 386 13.19 6.81 -3.85
N LEU A 387 13.41 6.52 -2.57
CA LEU A 387 13.71 5.16 -2.10
C LEU A 387 12.48 4.25 -2.10
N ASP A 388 11.31 4.72 -1.66
CA ASP A 388 10.10 3.90 -1.59
C ASP A 388 9.61 3.48 -2.99
N PRO A 389 9.47 4.41 -3.94
CA PRO A 389 9.30 4.11 -5.36
C PRO A 389 10.28 3.07 -5.91
N LEU A 390 11.58 3.24 -5.65
CA LEU A 390 12.61 2.33 -6.16
C LEU A 390 12.46 0.92 -5.55
N LEU A 391 12.21 0.83 -4.25
CA LEU A 391 11.97 -0.45 -3.57
C LEU A 391 10.72 -1.15 -4.12
N MET A 392 9.63 -0.42 -4.37
CA MET A 392 8.42 -0.98 -5.00
C MET A 392 8.68 -1.46 -6.43
N LEU A 393 9.49 -0.73 -7.22
CA LEU A 393 9.89 -1.16 -8.57
C LEU A 393 10.72 -2.44 -8.53
N ILE A 394 11.71 -2.52 -7.64
CA ILE A 394 12.52 -3.74 -7.44
C ILE A 394 11.63 -4.91 -7.03
N PHE A 395 10.67 -4.66 -6.13
CA PHE A 395 9.74 -5.68 -5.66
C PHE A 395 8.81 -6.16 -6.79
N LEU A 396 8.20 -5.24 -7.55
CA LEU A 396 7.40 -5.57 -8.72
C LEU A 396 8.21 -6.38 -9.74
N ALA A 397 9.42 -5.94 -10.09
CA ALA A 397 10.29 -6.64 -11.02
C ALA A 397 10.59 -8.07 -10.55
N LEU A 398 10.83 -8.26 -9.26
CA LEU A 398 11.08 -9.58 -8.68
C LEU A 398 9.84 -10.48 -8.69
N ILE A 399 8.64 -9.93 -8.45
CA ILE A 399 7.37 -10.66 -8.61
C ILE A 399 7.22 -11.12 -10.07
N LEU A 400 7.33 -10.20 -11.03
CA LEU A 400 7.17 -10.48 -12.45
C LEU A 400 8.18 -11.51 -12.95
N TYR A 401 9.46 -11.32 -12.64
CA TYR A 401 10.53 -12.25 -13.03
C TYR A 401 10.26 -13.66 -12.53
N ASN A 402 9.83 -13.79 -11.28
CA ASN A 402 9.54 -15.08 -10.68
C ASN A 402 8.32 -15.76 -11.32
N GLY A 403 7.23 -15.01 -11.57
CA GLY A 403 6.05 -15.56 -12.26
C GLY A 403 6.35 -16.03 -13.69
N PHE A 404 7.03 -15.20 -14.49
CA PHE A 404 7.42 -15.60 -15.85
C PHE A 404 8.35 -16.80 -15.85
N LYS A 405 9.35 -16.84 -14.96
CA LYS A 405 10.26 -17.98 -14.83
C LYS A 405 9.52 -19.29 -14.52
N GLN A 406 8.57 -19.25 -13.60
CA GLN A 406 7.76 -20.43 -13.25
C GLN A 406 6.90 -20.89 -14.43
N GLN A 407 6.33 -19.96 -15.20
CA GLN A 407 5.55 -20.28 -16.39
C GLN A 407 6.40 -20.88 -17.51
N THR A 408 7.58 -20.33 -17.78
CA THR A 408 8.52 -20.90 -18.76
C THR A 408 8.94 -22.32 -18.36
N LEU A 409 9.27 -22.54 -17.09
CA LEU A 409 9.63 -23.87 -16.59
C LEU A 409 8.48 -24.87 -16.78
N LYS A 410 7.23 -24.45 -16.51
CA LYS A 410 6.04 -25.27 -16.71
C LYS A 410 5.84 -25.66 -18.18
N VAL A 411 6.03 -24.73 -19.11
CA VAL A 411 5.93 -25.01 -20.56
C VAL A 411 7.03 -25.97 -21.01
N LEU A 412 8.28 -25.76 -20.57
CA LEU A 412 9.39 -26.66 -20.88
C LEU A 412 9.14 -28.09 -20.36
N LEU A 413 8.65 -28.23 -19.13
CA LEU A 413 8.29 -29.53 -18.54
C LEU A 413 7.10 -30.21 -19.24
N ALA A 414 6.14 -29.43 -19.74
CA ALA A 414 5.04 -29.97 -20.53
C ALA A 414 5.55 -30.51 -21.87
N ASN A 415 6.39 -29.75 -22.56
CA ASN A 415 6.98 -30.15 -23.84
C ASN A 415 7.91 -31.37 -23.68
N SER A 416 8.71 -31.45 -22.61
CA SER A 416 9.56 -32.62 -22.36
C SER A 416 8.75 -33.89 -22.08
N LYS A 417 7.59 -33.78 -21.41
CA LYS A 417 6.67 -34.92 -21.22
C LYS A 417 6.06 -35.40 -22.52
N ILE A 418 5.70 -34.48 -23.42
CA ILE A 418 5.19 -34.82 -24.76
C ILE A 418 6.28 -35.58 -25.54
N ILE A 419 7.51 -35.05 -25.59
CA ILE A 419 8.64 -35.71 -26.27
C ILE A 419 8.92 -37.10 -25.69
N PHE A 420 8.90 -37.24 -24.36
CA PHE A 420 9.10 -38.55 -23.72
C PHE A 420 7.96 -39.53 -24.03
N PHE A 421 6.70 -39.07 -24.05
CA PHE A 421 5.55 -39.90 -24.40
C PHE A 421 5.63 -40.37 -25.86
N ASP A 422 5.98 -39.48 -26.79
CA ASP A 422 6.14 -39.80 -28.21
C ASP A 422 7.29 -40.80 -28.44
N GLN A 423 8.42 -40.65 -27.73
CA GLN A 423 9.53 -41.61 -27.78
C GLN A 423 9.13 -43.00 -27.28
N VAL A 424 8.37 -43.08 -26.18
CA VAL A 424 7.87 -44.36 -25.64
C VAL A 424 6.85 -45.00 -26.57
N GLN A 425 5.98 -44.20 -27.20
CA GLN A 425 5.02 -44.66 -28.19
C GLN A 425 5.74 -45.21 -29.43
N ALA A 426 6.74 -44.49 -29.96
CA ALA A 426 7.55 -44.91 -31.10
C ALA A 426 8.32 -46.21 -30.84
N LEU A 427 8.91 -46.36 -29.65
CA LEU A 427 9.56 -47.60 -29.21
C LEU A 427 8.57 -48.77 -29.16
N LYS A 428 7.37 -48.58 -28.61
CA LYS A 428 6.33 -49.63 -28.59
C LYS A 428 5.90 -50.06 -29.99
N THR A 429 5.81 -49.12 -30.93
CA THR A 429 5.48 -49.41 -32.34
C THR A 429 6.62 -50.18 -33.02
N MET A 430 7.88 -49.80 -32.78
CA MET A 430 9.06 -50.52 -33.26
C MET A 430 9.14 -51.97 -32.72
N PHE A 431 8.84 -52.18 -31.44
CA PHE A 431 8.82 -53.52 -30.85
C PHE A 431 7.63 -54.38 -31.31
N LYS A 432 6.51 -53.77 -31.71
CA LYS A 432 5.39 -54.47 -32.36
C LYS A 432 5.74 -54.93 -33.78
N LEU A 433 6.49 -54.12 -34.53
CA LEU A 433 6.92 -54.45 -35.89
C LEU A 433 8.02 -55.52 -35.96
N ARG A 434 8.74 -55.80 -34.86
CA ARG A 434 9.71 -56.91 -34.76
C ARG A 434 9.10 -58.26 -34.36
N LYS A 435 7.79 -58.31 -34.07
CA LYS A 435 7.05 -59.53 -33.68
C LYS A 435 6.11 -60.05 -34.77
N LEU A 436 6.11 -59.40 -35.93
CA LEU A 436 5.58 -59.88 -37.21
C LEU A 436 6.79 -60.24 -38.08
#